data_AF-A0A9R1BL69-F1
#
_entry.id   AF-A0A9R1BL69-F1
#
_cell.length_a   1.000
_cell.length_b   1.000
_cell.length_c   1.000
_cell.angle_alpha   90.00
_cell.angle_beta   90.00
_cell.angle_gamma   90.00
#
_symmetry.space_group_name_H-M   'P 1'
#
loop_
_entity.id
_entity.type
_entity.pdbx_description
1 polymer ?
#
loop_
_entity_poly.entity_id
_entity_poly.type
_entity_poly.pdbx_seq_one_letter_code
_entity_poly.pdbx_strand_id
1 'polypeptide(L)'
;MMARPSEEEKLNHDTGGAPEHTYTQVHTGGKRLIMSNDKYTSVDHRVVMNSREEARVSIAVFFNPGKRGDSVFYGPLPELVSSENPAKYRSFTMSEFFGAFFKRDLASKALLDNFKL
;
A
#
# COMPACT_ATOMS: atom_id res chain seq x y z
N MET A 1 -1.68 -37.85 -8.47
CA MET A 1 -0.86 -37.11 -7.49
C MET A 1 -0.20 -35.97 -8.25
N MET A 2 -0.84 -34.80 -8.31
CA MET A 2 -0.32 -33.63 -9.02
C MET A 2 0.49 -32.79 -8.03
N ALA A 3 1.78 -32.64 -8.29
CA ALA A 3 2.65 -31.79 -7.49
C ALA A 3 2.19 -30.32 -7.63
N ARG A 4 2.07 -29.62 -6.51
CA ARG A 4 1.81 -28.17 -6.52
C ARG A 4 3.08 -27.45 -6.99
N PRO A 5 3.01 -26.49 -7.91
CA PRO A 5 4.18 -25.70 -8.29
C PRO A 5 4.65 -24.86 -7.10
N SER A 6 5.97 -24.69 -6.98
CA SER A 6 6.58 -23.81 -5.96
C SER A 6 6.22 -22.35 -6.22
N GLU A 7 6.06 -21.57 -5.14
CA GLU A 7 5.67 -20.15 -5.14
C GLU A 7 6.56 -19.25 -6.02
N GLU A 8 7.76 -19.70 -6.37
CA GLU A 8 8.70 -19.01 -7.27
C GLU A 8 8.22 -18.95 -8.73
N GLU A 9 7.41 -19.92 -9.18
CA GLU A 9 6.89 -19.97 -10.55
C GLU A 9 5.72 -19.00 -10.79
N LYS A 10 5.08 -18.50 -9.72
CA LYS A 10 4.00 -17.51 -9.82
C LYS A 10 4.52 -16.07 -9.92
N LEU A 11 5.80 -15.84 -9.64
CA LEU A 11 6.42 -14.52 -9.67
C LEU A 11 6.95 -14.15 -11.06
N ASN A 12 7.11 -15.12 -11.96
CA ASN A 12 7.71 -14.92 -13.29
C ASN A 12 6.72 -14.57 -14.41
N HIS A 13 5.50 -14.14 -14.07
CA HIS A 13 4.57 -13.57 -15.06
C HIS A 13 4.75 -12.06 -15.17
N ASP A 14 5.99 -11.59 -15.32
CA ASP A 14 6.27 -10.22 -15.76
C ASP A 14 6.45 -10.26 -17.28
N THR A 15 5.33 -10.07 -17.97
CA THR A 15 5.22 -10.11 -19.43
C THR A 15 6.18 -9.11 -20.05
N GLY A 16 7.24 -9.60 -20.69
CA GLY A 16 7.95 -8.86 -21.73
C GLY A 16 7.01 -8.57 -22.89
N GLY A 17 6.30 -7.46 -22.81
CA GLY A 17 5.44 -6.92 -23.87
C GLY A 17 5.76 -5.45 -24.09
N ALA A 18 5.99 -5.09 -25.36
CA ALA A 18 6.20 -3.73 -25.84
C ALA A 18 4.98 -2.81 -25.52
N PRO A 19 5.12 -1.47 -25.62
CA PRO A 19 4.29 -0.53 -24.87
C PRO A 19 2.90 -0.35 -25.49
N GLU A 20 1.91 -1.07 -24.98
CA GLU A 20 0.50 -0.76 -25.21
C GLU A 20 -0.11 -0.08 -23.97
N HIS A 21 -0.23 1.24 -24.08
CA HIS A 21 -1.28 2.10 -23.53
C HIS A 21 -1.79 1.80 -22.10
N THR A 22 -1.15 2.47 -21.12
CA THR A 22 -1.74 2.92 -19.84
C THR A 22 -2.47 1.86 -19.01
N TYR A 23 -1.72 1.00 -18.33
CA TYR A 23 -2.24 0.32 -17.14
C TYR A 23 -2.23 1.28 -15.94
N THR A 24 -3.42 1.64 -15.43
CA THR A 24 -3.52 2.36 -14.15
C THR A 24 -3.40 1.33 -13.02
N GLN A 25 -2.21 1.17 -12.45
CA GLN A 25 -2.07 0.43 -11.20
C GLN A 25 -2.78 1.18 -10.07
N VAL A 26 -3.82 0.59 -9.51
CA VAL A 26 -4.43 1.11 -8.28
C VAL A 26 -3.62 0.61 -7.10
N HIS A 27 -2.74 1.47 -6.58
CA HIS A 27 -1.97 1.16 -5.38
C HIS A 27 -2.81 1.36 -4.12
N THR A 28 -2.82 0.36 -3.25
CA THR A 28 -3.37 0.45 -1.90
C THR A 28 -2.25 0.89 -0.97
N GLY A 29 -2.14 2.19 -0.69
CA GLY A 29 -1.18 2.70 0.29
C GLY A 29 -1.55 2.30 1.72
N GLY A 30 -0.57 2.31 2.65
CA GLY A 30 -0.73 1.85 4.04
C GLY A 30 -1.92 2.44 4.81
N LYS A 31 -2.32 3.68 4.51
CA LYS A 31 -3.55 4.30 5.06
C LYS A 31 -4.82 3.49 4.79
N ARG A 32 -4.97 2.89 3.60
CA ARG A 32 -6.15 2.09 3.23
C ARG A 32 -6.15 0.74 3.94
N LEU A 33 -4.97 0.15 4.12
CA LEU A 33 -4.78 -1.07 4.92
C LEU A 33 -5.28 -0.84 6.35
N ILE A 34 -4.82 0.24 7.00
CA ILE A 34 -5.22 0.61 8.37
C ILE A 34 -6.73 0.83 8.47
N MET A 35 -7.31 1.67 7.60
CA MET A 35 -8.75 1.96 7.63
C MET A 35 -9.63 0.73 7.37
N SER A 36 -9.10 -0.24 6.62
CA SER A 36 -9.79 -1.49 6.31
C SER A 36 -9.64 -2.57 7.38
N ASN A 37 -8.88 -2.32 8.45
CA ASN A 37 -8.54 -3.32 9.47
C ASN A 37 -7.91 -4.62 8.90
N ASP A 38 -6.99 -4.47 7.94
CA ASP A 38 -6.38 -5.53 7.12
C ASP A 38 -7.30 -6.25 6.12
N LYS A 39 -8.49 -5.74 5.83
CA LYS A 39 -9.34 -6.32 4.78
C LYS A 39 -8.73 -6.14 3.38
N TYR A 40 -7.99 -5.06 3.14
CA TYR A 40 -7.25 -4.84 1.89
C TYR A 40 -5.76 -4.94 2.12
N THR A 41 -5.04 -5.62 1.24
CA THR A 41 -3.58 -5.71 1.31
C THR A 41 -2.91 -4.51 0.62
N SER A 42 -1.81 -4.06 1.21
CA SER A 42 -0.86 -3.14 0.56
C SER A 42 0.22 -3.97 -0.11
N VAL A 43 0.57 -3.64 -1.35
CA VAL A 43 1.60 -4.33 -2.14
C VAL A 43 2.76 -3.39 -2.41
N ASP A 44 3.96 -3.89 -2.11
CA ASP A 44 5.20 -3.19 -2.42
C ASP A 44 5.39 -3.18 -3.93
N HIS A 45 5.76 -2.02 -4.46
CA HIS A 45 6.04 -1.83 -5.88
C HIS A 45 7.41 -1.18 -6.01
N ARG A 46 8.20 -1.68 -6.96
CA ARG A 46 9.52 -1.14 -7.27
C ARG A 46 9.61 -0.84 -8.75
N VAL A 47 10.13 0.34 -9.06
CA VAL A 47 10.57 0.67 -10.39
C VAL A 47 12.01 0.20 -10.57
N VAL A 48 12.25 -0.65 -11.56
CA VAL A 48 13.60 -1.02 -11.98
C VAL A 48 14.02 -0.14 -13.16
N MET A 49 15.30 0.22 -13.19
CA MET A 49 15.89 0.94 -14.31
C MET A 49 15.95 0.01 -15.53
N ASN A 50 15.53 0.50 -16.69
CA ASN A 50 15.75 -0.22 -17.93
C ASN A 50 17.25 -0.15 -18.28
N SER A 51 17.86 -1.25 -18.71
CA SER A 51 19.27 -1.27 -19.16
C SER A 51 19.45 -0.69 -20.57
N ARG A 52 18.36 -0.31 -21.23
CA ARG A 52 18.33 0.32 -22.55
C ARG A 52 18.33 1.85 -22.41
N GLU A 53 18.85 2.54 -23.41
CA GLU A 53 18.97 4.02 -23.44
C GLU A 53 17.62 4.76 -23.59
N GLU A 54 16.50 4.03 -23.72
CA GLU A 54 15.18 4.63 -23.87
C GLU A 54 14.65 5.25 -22.57
N ALA A 55 14.29 6.54 -22.63
CA ALA A 55 13.68 7.24 -21.52
C ALA A 55 12.28 6.69 -21.20
N ARG A 56 12.00 6.38 -19.93
CA ARG A 56 10.67 6.02 -19.44
C ARG A 56 10.11 7.13 -18.56
N VAL A 57 8.92 7.62 -18.91
CA VAL A 57 8.18 8.62 -18.11
C VAL A 57 6.90 8.00 -17.58
N SER A 58 6.59 8.22 -16.30
CA SER A 58 5.35 7.77 -15.66
C SER A 58 4.84 8.83 -14.69
N ILE A 59 3.51 8.95 -14.57
CA ILE A 59 2.85 9.87 -13.64
C ILE A 59 2.13 9.04 -12.57
N ALA A 60 2.41 9.32 -11.30
CA ALA A 60 1.69 8.73 -10.17
C ALA A 60 0.67 9.72 -9.61
N VAL A 61 -0.57 9.27 -9.42
CA VAL A 61 -1.66 10.08 -8.85
C VAL A 61 -2.08 9.48 -7.51
N PHE A 62 -2.00 10.27 -6.43
CA PHE A 62 -2.30 9.81 -5.08
C PHE A 62 -3.60 10.43 -4.54
N PHE A 63 -4.58 9.57 -4.25
CA PHE A 63 -5.80 9.97 -3.55
C PHE A 63 -5.60 9.91 -2.04
N ASN A 64 -5.87 11.03 -1.36
CA ASN A 64 -5.80 11.18 0.09
C ASN A 64 -7.12 11.77 0.61
N PRO A 65 -7.50 11.48 1.87
CA PRO A 65 -8.64 12.15 2.50
C PRO A 65 -8.51 13.68 2.43
N GLY A 66 -9.64 14.35 2.18
CA GLY A 66 -9.69 15.81 2.03
C GLY A 66 -9.61 16.57 3.36
N LYS A 67 -10.13 15.99 4.45
CA LYS A 67 -10.05 16.58 5.80
C LYS A 67 -8.65 16.32 6.38
N ARG A 68 -7.98 17.35 6.92
CA ARG A 68 -6.58 17.25 7.41
C ARG A 68 -6.30 18.06 8.68
N GLY A 69 -7.30 18.27 9.54
CA GLY A 69 -7.09 18.93 10.83
C GLY A 69 -6.54 17.98 11.88
N ASP A 70 -5.84 18.51 12.88
CA ASP A 70 -5.35 17.72 14.03
C ASP A 70 -6.48 17.20 14.93
N SER A 71 -7.71 17.68 14.71
CA SER A 71 -8.94 17.15 15.33
C SER A 71 -9.63 16.06 14.51
N VAL A 72 -9.10 15.71 13.33
CA VAL A 72 -9.67 14.68 12.44
C VAL A 72 -8.85 13.40 12.55
N PHE A 73 -9.47 12.38 13.13
CA PHE A 73 -8.86 11.09 13.35
C PHE A 73 -9.25 10.08 12.28
N TYR A 74 -8.28 9.27 11.87
CA TYR A 74 -8.39 8.14 10.95
C TYR A 74 -7.98 6.87 11.68
N GLY A 75 -8.58 5.75 11.32
CA GLY A 75 -8.33 4.45 11.94
C GLY A 75 -9.22 3.40 11.31
N PRO A 76 -9.27 2.18 11.87
CA PRO A 76 -10.21 1.15 11.42
C PRO A 76 -11.63 1.70 11.35
N LEU A 77 -12.30 1.49 10.21
CA LEU A 77 -13.70 1.88 10.05
C LEU A 77 -14.57 1.11 11.06
N PRO A 78 -15.46 1.77 11.82
CA PRO A 78 -16.25 1.12 12.86
C PRO A 78 -17.04 -0.09 12.36
N GLU A 79 -17.55 -0.03 11.12
CA GLU A 79 -18.29 -1.12 10.48
C GLU A 79 -17.44 -2.35 10.14
N LEU A 80 -16.11 -2.26 10.25
CA LEU A 80 -15.17 -3.36 10.01
C LEU A 80 -14.56 -3.92 11.31
N VAL A 81 -14.95 -3.37 12.47
CA VAL A 81 -14.50 -3.81 13.79
C VAL A 81 -15.62 -4.59 14.48
N SER A 82 -15.32 -5.79 14.95
CA SER A 82 -16.26 -6.63 15.71
C SER A 82 -15.54 -7.43 16.80
N SER A 83 -16.27 -8.20 17.60
CA SER A 83 -15.69 -9.15 18.55
C SER A 83 -14.80 -10.20 17.88
N GLU A 84 -15.15 -10.62 16.67
CA GLU A 84 -14.43 -11.62 15.88
C GLU A 84 -13.28 -11.00 15.07
N ASN A 85 -13.35 -9.70 14.78
CA ASN A 85 -12.29 -8.94 14.12
C ASN A 85 -12.02 -7.62 14.88
N PRO A 86 -11.30 -7.69 16.02
CA PRO A 86 -11.01 -6.51 16.82
C PRO A 86 -10.17 -5.51 16.03
N ALA A 87 -10.17 -4.25 16.47
CA ALA A 87 -9.31 -3.23 15.89
C ALA A 87 -7.83 -3.68 16.03
N LYS A 88 -7.09 -3.62 14.93
CA LYS A 88 -5.64 -3.93 14.89
C LYS A 88 -4.77 -2.68 14.91
N TYR A 89 -5.38 -1.52 14.71
CA TYR A 89 -4.72 -0.25 14.58
C TYR A 89 -5.40 0.81 15.43
N ARG A 90 -4.60 1.73 15.99
CA ARG A 90 -5.09 2.89 16.73
C ARG A 90 -5.56 3.98 15.78
N SER A 91 -6.32 4.93 16.32
CA SER A 91 -6.61 6.16 15.60
C SER A 91 -5.40 7.09 15.53
N PHE A 92 -5.29 7.87 14.46
CA PHE A 92 -4.19 8.78 14.17
C PHE A 92 -4.67 10.00 13.37
N THR A 93 -3.90 11.09 13.35
CA THR A 93 -4.16 12.24 12.48
C THR A 93 -3.37 12.14 11.18
N MET A 94 -3.83 12.78 10.09
CA MET A 94 -3.03 12.80 8.84
C MET A 94 -1.65 13.44 9.04
N SER A 95 -1.53 14.41 9.95
CA SER A 95 -0.26 15.03 10.36
C SER A 95 0.70 13.98 10.96
N GLU A 96 0.21 13.15 11.88
CA GLU A 96 0.98 12.01 12.42
C GLU A 96 1.41 11.03 11.32
N PHE A 97 0.48 10.67 10.43
CA PHE A 97 0.75 9.73 9.34
C PHE A 97 1.86 10.22 8.43
N PHE A 98 1.76 11.46 7.93
CA PHE A 98 2.78 12.05 7.07
C PHE A 98 4.09 12.28 7.83
N GLY A 99 4.03 12.68 9.10
CA GLY A 99 5.21 12.80 9.94
C GLY A 99 5.98 11.47 10.06
N ALA A 100 5.28 10.35 10.27
CA ALA A 100 5.91 9.03 10.29
C ALA A 100 6.40 8.60 8.90
N PHE A 101 5.62 8.88 7.85
CA PHE A 101 5.94 8.54 6.46
C PHE A 101 7.23 9.21 5.97
N PHE A 102 7.43 10.50 6.25
CA PHE A 102 8.62 11.23 5.82
C PHE A 102 9.85 11.03 6.72
N LYS A 103 9.68 10.47 7.94
CA LYS A 103 10.78 10.24 8.88
C LYS A 103 11.48 8.89 8.71
N ARG A 104 10.87 7.91 8.03
CA ARG A 104 11.43 6.54 7.91
C ARG A 104 11.92 6.25 6.50
N ASP A 105 12.94 5.38 6.45
CA ASP A 105 13.32 4.68 5.23
C ASP A 105 12.11 3.89 4.72
N LEU A 106 11.94 3.81 3.40
CA LEU A 106 10.68 3.54 2.66
C LEU A 106 9.99 2.18 2.93
N ALA A 107 10.41 1.42 3.94
CA ALA A 107 9.84 0.14 4.30
C ALA A 107 8.41 0.29 4.84
N SER A 108 7.44 -0.11 4.00
CA SER A 108 6.00 -0.12 4.26
C SER A 108 5.62 -0.73 5.62
N LYS A 109 6.31 -1.81 6.03
CA LYS A 109 6.07 -2.49 7.31
C LYS A 109 6.43 -1.62 8.50
N ALA A 110 7.59 -0.97 8.47
CA ALA A 110 8.05 -0.10 9.55
C ALA A 110 7.14 1.12 9.74
N LEU A 111 6.44 1.57 8.70
CA LEU A 111 5.44 2.63 8.82
C LEU A 111 4.21 2.16 9.61
N LEU A 112 3.66 0.99 9.25
CA LEU A 112 2.44 0.45 9.83
C LEU A 112 2.58 0.14 11.31
N ASP A 113 3.77 -0.27 11.75
CA ASP A 113 4.04 -0.57 13.16
C ASP A 113 3.85 0.63 14.08
N ASN A 114 3.91 1.88 13.58
CA ASN A 114 3.62 3.08 14.40
C ASN A 114 2.14 3.24 14.76
N PHE A 115 1.27 2.51 14.06
CA PHE A 115 -0.18 2.65 14.13
C PHE A 115 -0.88 1.38 14.62
N LYS A 116 -0.16 0.29 14.88
CA LYS A 116 -0.74 -0.90 15.51
C LYS A 116 -1.16 -0.61 16.95
N LEU A 117 -2.14 -1.36 17.44
CA LEU A 117 -2.53 -1.39 18.85
C LEU A 117 -1.57 -2.24 19.69
#